data_AF-A0A9D4X9K7-F1
#
_entry.id   AF-A0A9D4X9K7-F1
#
_cell.length_a   1.000
_cell.length_b   1.000
_cell.length_c   1.000
_cell.angle_alpha   90.00
_cell.angle_beta   90.00
_cell.angle_gamma   90.00
#
_symmetry.space_group_name_H-M   'P 1'
#
loop_
_entity.id
_entity.type
_entity.pdbx_description
1 polymer ?
#
loop_
_entity_poly.entity_id
_entity_poly.type
_entity_poly.pdbx_seq_one_letter_code
_entity_poly.pdbx_strand_id
1 'polypeptide(L)'
;MVRLLLKTLFLEILLLLLHHSSAVDDDDLSPFPKKFLFGTASSSYQYEGGYNINGKGQSNWDNFTHGDTKIIVDGSNGDIAVDHYHRYQVGYQRGFI
;
A
#
# COMPACT_ATOMS: atom_id res chain seq x y z
N MET A 1 -65.93 -7.16 -8.12
CA MET A 1 -64.99 -8.31 -7.99
C MET A 1 -63.72 -8.13 -8.83
N VAL A 2 -63.82 -7.97 -10.16
CA VAL A 2 -62.64 -7.82 -11.07
C VAL A 2 -61.68 -6.68 -10.70
N ARG A 3 -62.20 -5.51 -10.30
CA ARG A 3 -61.37 -4.36 -9.88
C ARG A 3 -60.57 -4.58 -8.59
N LEU A 4 -61.05 -5.47 -7.70
CA LEU A 4 -60.36 -5.81 -6.46
C LEU A 4 -59.24 -6.83 -6.72
N LEU A 5 -59.49 -7.78 -7.62
CA LEU A 5 -58.50 -8.74 -8.10
C LEU A 5 -57.34 -8.04 -8.85
N LEU A 6 -57.64 -7.03 -9.66
CA LEU A 6 -56.60 -6.27 -10.38
C LEU A 6 -55.70 -5.47 -9.43
N LYS A 7 -56.28 -4.87 -8.37
CA LYS A 7 -55.53 -4.11 -7.37
C LYS A 7 -54.61 -4.98 -6.52
N THR A 8 -55.08 -6.16 -6.13
CA THR A 8 -54.29 -7.12 -5.34
C THR A 8 -53.15 -7.69 -6.19
N LEU A 9 -53.40 -8.07 -7.45
CA LEU A 9 -52.36 -8.51 -8.37
C LEU A 9 -51.30 -7.42 -8.61
N PHE A 10 -51.72 -6.16 -8.80
CA PHE A 10 -50.79 -5.04 -8.96
C PHE A 10 -49.94 -4.82 -7.71
N LEU A 11 -50.52 -4.94 -6.51
CA LEU A 11 -49.80 -4.75 -5.26
C LEU A 11 -48.78 -5.89 -5.02
N GLU A 12 -49.15 -7.12 -5.32
CA GLU A 12 -48.26 -8.30 -5.27
C GLU A 12 -47.09 -8.16 -6.25
N ILE A 13 -47.36 -7.73 -7.50
CA ILE A 13 -46.33 -7.46 -8.50
C ILE A 13 -45.43 -6.30 -8.05
N LEU A 14 -46.00 -5.24 -7.47
CA LEU A 14 -45.25 -4.10 -6.94
C LEU A 14 -44.37 -4.51 -5.74
N LEU A 15 -44.89 -5.36 -4.85
CA LEU A 15 -44.14 -5.94 -3.73
C LEU A 15 -43.00 -6.82 -4.25
N LEU A 16 -43.23 -7.67 -5.24
CA LEU A 16 -42.20 -8.51 -5.88
C LEU A 16 -41.13 -7.66 -6.58
N LEU A 17 -41.51 -6.56 -7.23
CA LEU A 17 -40.57 -5.62 -7.86
C LEU A 17 -39.74 -4.85 -6.83
N LEU A 18 -40.32 -4.48 -5.68
CA LEU A 18 -39.60 -3.83 -4.58
C LEU A 18 -38.63 -4.78 -3.86
N HIS A 19 -38.94 -6.08 -3.80
CA HIS A 19 -38.03 -7.11 -3.29
C HIS A 19 -36.91 -7.49 -4.28
N HIS A 20 -36.98 -7.03 -5.54
CA HIS A 20 -35.93 -7.24 -6.55
C HIS A 20 -34.89 -6.12 -6.61
N SER A 21 -34.89 -5.18 -5.66
CA SER A 21 -33.70 -4.39 -5.36
C SER A 21 -32.66 -5.28 -4.67
N SER A 22 -32.19 -6.29 -5.40
CA SER A 22 -30.90 -6.92 -5.17
C SER A 22 -29.92 -5.76 -5.17
N ALA A 23 -29.19 -5.61 -4.06
CA ALA A 23 -28.10 -4.67 -3.96
C ALA A 23 -27.29 -4.74 -5.26
N VAL A 24 -27.26 -3.64 -6.02
CA VAL A 24 -26.14 -3.41 -6.91
C VAL A 24 -24.99 -3.28 -5.95
N ASP A 25 -24.26 -4.39 -5.79
CA ASP A 25 -22.98 -4.38 -5.11
C ASP A 25 -22.15 -3.31 -5.83
N ASP A 26 -22.05 -2.13 -5.23
CA ASP A 26 -21.18 -1.03 -5.63
C ASP A 26 -19.71 -1.43 -5.33
N ASP A 27 -19.34 -2.62 -5.76
CA ASP A 27 -18.15 -3.36 -5.35
C ASP A 27 -17.07 -3.33 -6.43
N ASP A 28 -17.21 -2.45 -7.43
CA ASP A 28 -16.28 -2.38 -8.58
C ASP A 28 -16.24 -1.01 -9.30
N LEU A 29 -16.20 0.10 -8.54
CA LEU A 29 -15.74 1.38 -9.11
C LEU A 29 -14.21 1.55 -9.04
N SER A 30 -13.51 0.60 -8.40
CA SER A 30 -12.05 0.58 -8.35
C SER A 30 -11.48 0.11 -9.69
N PRO A 31 -10.53 0.83 -10.31
CA PRO A 31 -9.84 0.33 -11.52
C PRO A 31 -8.89 -0.84 -11.21
N PHE A 32 -8.72 -1.22 -9.95
CA PHE A 32 -7.82 -2.27 -9.50
C PHE A 32 -8.58 -3.55 -9.11
N PRO A 33 -8.06 -4.74 -9.47
CA PRO A 33 -8.62 -6.02 -9.03
C PRO A 33 -8.73 -6.11 -7.50
N LYS A 34 -9.71 -6.89 -7.02
CA LYS A 34 -9.99 -7.09 -5.57
C LYS A 34 -8.78 -7.50 -4.70
N LYS A 35 -7.71 -8.03 -5.31
CA LYS A 35 -6.48 -8.47 -4.62
C LYS A 35 -5.22 -7.75 -5.12
N PHE A 36 -5.38 -6.55 -5.65
CA PHE A 36 -4.24 -5.74 -6.06
C PHE A 36 -3.41 -5.35 -4.82
N LEU A 37 -2.11 -5.63 -4.86
CA LEU A 37 -1.20 -5.31 -3.76
C LEU A 37 -0.60 -3.93 -3.98
N PHE A 38 -0.99 -2.98 -3.13
CA PHE A 38 -0.27 -1.72 -2.99
C PHE A 38 0.84 -1.89 -1.95
N GLY A 39 2.00 -1.34 -2.24
CA GLY A 39 3.15 -1.41 -1.36
C GLY A 39 4.19 -0.37 -1.71
N THR A 40 5.26 -0.36 -0.94
CA THR A 40 6.44 0.48 -1.15
C THR A 40 7.68 -0.39 -1.21
N ALA A 41 8.77 0.15 -1.76
CA ALA A 41 10.04 -0.54 -1.87
C ALA A 41 11.18 0.38 -1.41
N SER A 42 12.23 -0.23 -0.86
CA SER A 42 13.46 0.42 -0.46
C SER A 42 14.66 -0.46 -0.83
N SER A 43 15.88 0.08 -0.67
CA SER A 43 17.12 -0.69 -0.80
C SER A 43 18.00 -0.50 0.43
N SER A 44 18.77 -1.53 0.81
CA SER A 44 19.52 -1.53 2.07
C SER A 44 20.47 -0.35 2.20
N TYR A 45 21.34 -0.09 1.22
CA TYR A 45 22.32 1.01 1.31
C TYR A 45 21.68 2.40 1.38
N GLN A 46 20.49 2.58 0.79
CA GLN A 46 19.78 3.87 0.79
C GLN A 46 18.96 4.11 2.06
N TYR A 47 18.66 3.05 2.84
CA TYR A 47 17.72 3.14 3.96
C TYR A 47 18.32 2.76 5.32
N GLU A 48 19.11 1.69 5.38
CA GLU A 48 19.49 1.06 6.66
C GLU A 48 20.44 1.93 7.48
N GLY A 49 21.54 2.38 6.87
CA GLY A 49 22.67 2.92 7.63
C GLY A 49 23.42 1.82 8.39
N GLY A 50 24.16 2.21 9.44
CA GLY A 50 24.90 1.26 10.26
C GLY A 50 26.02 0.56 9.48
N TYR A 51 26.79 1.31 8.68
CA TYR A 51 27.73 0.70 7.73
C TYR A 51 28.77 -0.25 8.34
N ASN A 52 29.14 -0.05 9.61
CA ASN A 52 30.19 -0.78 10.33
C ASN A 52 29.75 -1.37 11.68
N ILE A 53 28.45 -1.56 11.91
CA ILE A 53 27.95 -2.11 13.18
C ILE A 53 27.64 -3.61 13.07
N ASN A 54 27.64 -4.28 14.21
CA ASN A 54 27.19 -5.68 14.38
C ASN A 54 27.80 -6.69 13.39
N GLY A 55 29.05 -6.46 12.98
CA GLY A 55 29.79 -7.38 12.11
C GLY A 55 29.43 -7.30 10.63
N LYS A 56 28.72 -6.24 10.18
CA LYS A 56 28.48 -5.98 8.76
C LYS A 56 29.81 -5.84 8.01
N GLY A 57 29.93 -6.55 6.88
CA GLY A 57 31.03 -6.37 5.93
C GLY A 57 30.86 -5.15 5.03
N GLN A 58 31.97 -4.62 4.52
CA GLN A 58 31.94 -3.54 3.54
C GLN A 58 31.42 -4.03 2.18
N SER A 59 30.56 -3.22 1.58
CA SER A 59 30.04 -3.38 0.23
C SER A 59 30.86 -2.55 -0.77
N ASN A 60 30.66 -2.80 -2.06
CA ASN A 60 31.26 -1.96 -3.10
C ASN A 60 30.81 -0.50 -3.00
N TRP A 61 29.56 -0.24 -2.54
CA TRP A 61 29.06 1.10 -2.32
C TRP A 61 29.78 1.81 -1.18
N ASP A 62 30.09 1.10 -0.08
CA ASP A 62 30.90 1.64 1.01
C ASP A 62 32.27 2.09 0.46
N ASN A 63 32.95 1.24 -0.30
CA ASN A 63 34.26 1.57 -0.87
C ASN A 63 34.19 2.73 -1.87
N PHE A 64 33.15 2.75 -2.71
CA PHE A 64 32.97 3.75 -3.75
C PHE A 64 32.74 5.15 -3.16
N THR A 65 31.84 5.28 -2.18
CA THR A 65 31.48 6.58 -1.60
C THR A 65 32.56 7.12 -0.65
N HIS A 66 33.36 6.25 -0.03
CA HIS A 66 34.48 6.68 0.83
C HIS A 66 35.78 6.96 0.06
N GLY A 67 35.93 6.44 -1.16
CA GLY A 67 37.14 6.59 -1.96
C GLY A 67 37.36 8.01 -2.49
N ASP A 68 36.38 8.54 -3.23
CA ASP A 68 36.39 9.92 -3.71
C ASP A 68 35.02 10.58 -3.49
N THR A 69 34.97 11.47 -2.50
CA THR A 69 33.74 12.15 -2.09
C THR A 69 33.23 13.15 -3.14
N LYS A 70 33.99 13.45 -4.20
CA LYS A 70 33.52 14.33 -5.28
C LYS A 70 32.64 13.62 -6.30
N ILE A 71 32.58 12.28 -6.26
CA ILE A 71 31.79 11.48 -7.21
C ILE A 71 30.30 11.53 -6.86
N ILE A 72 29.97 11.64 -5.57
CA ILE A 72 28.60 11.89 -5.12
C ILE A 72 28.37 13.39 -5.14
N VAL A 73 27.25 13.84 -5.72
CA VAL A 73 26.97 15.27 -5.99
C VAL A 73 27.10 16.16 -4.75
N ASP A 74 26.69 15.65 -3.59
CA ASP A 74 26.78 16.33 -2.29
C ASP A 74 27.91 15.78 -1.39
N GLY A 75 28.69 14.84 -1.90
CA GLY A 75 29.73 14.13 -1.17
C GLY A 75 29.25 13.27 -0.01
N SER A 76 27.96 12.92 0.04
CA SER A 76 27.39 12.04 1.05
C SER A 76 27.72 10.56 0.82
N ASN A 77 27.46 9.75 1.86
CA ASN A 77 27.57 8.30 1.83
C ASN A 77 26.34 7.66 2.50
N GLY A 78 26.28 6.32 2.50
CA GLY A 78 25.18 5.55 3.10
C GLY A 78 25.39 5.21 4.57
N ASP A 79 26.32 5.85 5.29
CA ASP A 79 26.74 5.39 6.62
C ASP A 79 25.61 5.41 7.65
N ILE A 80 24.77 6.44 7.55
CA ILE A 80 23.59 6.65 8.39
C ILE A 80 22.32 6.48 7.57
N ALA A 81 22.28 6.98 6.33
CA ALA A 81 21.07 7.00 5.50
C ALA A 81 19.86 7.60 6.27
N VAL A 82 18.71 6.91 6.30
CA VAL A 82 17.57 7.29 7.16
C VAL A 82 17.56 6.57 8.50
N ASP A 83 18.66 5.89 8.84
CA ASP A 83 18.87 5.17 10.10
C ASP A 83 17.80 4.09 10.35
N HIS A 84 17.31 3.47 9.27
CA HIS A 84 16.26 2.47 9.35
C HIS A 84 16.71 1.22 10.13
N TYR A 85 18.02 0.93 10.15
CA TYR A 85 18.58 -0.17 10.93
C TYR A 85 18.18 -0.09 12.42
N HIS A 86 18.19 1.11 13.00
CA HIS A 86 17.77 1.33 14.38
C HIS A 86 16.27 1.67 14.51
N ARG A 87 15.65 2.20 13.44
CA ARG A 87 14.31 2.79 13.49
C ARG A 87 13.19 1.95 12.88
N TYR A 88 13.50 0.76 12.36
CA TYR A 88 12.51 -0.10 11.69
C TYR A 88 11.25 -0.36 12.53
N GLN A 89 11.40 -0.46 13.86
CA GLN A 89 10.28 -0.67 14.79
C GLN A 89 9.33 0.53 14.86
N VAL A 90 9.86 1.75 14.86
CA VAL A 90 9.07 2.99 14.88
C VAL A 90 8.41 3.23 13.51
N GLY A 91 9.09 2.85 12.43
CA GLY A 91 8.56 2.94 11.06
C GLY A 91 7.30 2.10 10.86
N TYR A 92 7.23 0.89 11.43
CA TYR A 92 6.06 0.02 11.35
C TYR A 92 4.80 0.64 11.99
N GLN A 93 4.96 1.40 13.07
CA GLN A 93 3.83 1.97 13.82
C GLN A 93 3.23 3.23 13.20
N ARG A 94 3.93 3.88 12.26
CA ARG A 94 3.45 5.12 11.64
C ARG A 94 2.52 4.91 10.45
N GLY A 95 2.27 3.66 10.05
CA GLY A 95 1.35 3.32 8.96
C GLY A 95 1.88 3.82 7.61
N PHE A 96 2.28 2.89 6.75
CA PHE A 96 2.36 3.19 5.33
C PHE A 96 0.95 3.01 4.74
N ILE A 97 0.06 3.95 5.05
CA ILE A 97 -1.18 4.29 4.34
C ILE A 97 -1.54 5.75 4.62
#